data_AF-A0A060BW62-F1
#
_entry.id   AF-A0A060BW62-F1
#
_cell.length_a   1.000
_cell.length_b   1.000
_cell.length_c   1.000
_cell.angle_alpha   90.00
_cell.angle_beta   90.00
_cell.angle_gamma   90.00
#
_symmetry.space_group_name_H-M   'P 1'
#
loop_
_entity.id
_entity.type
_entity.pdbx_description
1 polymer ?
#
loop_
_entity_poly.entity_id
_entity_poly.type
_entity_poly.pdbx_seq_one_letter_code
_entity_poly.pdbx_strand_id
1 'polypeptide(L)' 'MHGYKDDELAARWVQFGVFSPILRLHSTANSFNSKEPWRFGPAACAVMEKFLRLRHRLVPYLYSMNRRASREGLPL' A
#
# COMPACT_ATOMS: atom_id res chain seq x y z
N MET A 1 18.91 6.55 11.66
CA MET A 1 19.38 6.51 10.25
C MET A 1 18.33 7.20 9.38
N HIS A 2 18.73 8.09 8.46
CA HIS A 2 17.77 8.94 7.74
C HIS A 2 17.04 8.23 6.58
N GLY A 3 17.50 7.06 6.15
CA GLY A 3 16.95 6.41 4.94
C GLY A 3 17.24 7.23 3.68
N TYR A 4 16.63 6.84 2.56
CA TYR A 4 16.68 7.57 1.29
C TYR A 4 15.26 7.79 0.78
N LYS A 5 14.98 9.00 0.26
CA LYS A 5 13.70 9.33 -0.36
C LYS A 5 13.80 9.12 -1.87
N ASP A 6 13.00 8.19 -2.37
CA ASP A 6 12.85 7.87 -3.77
C ASP A 6 11.36 7.76 -4.09
N ASP A 7 10.88 8.69 -4.92
CA ASP A 7 9.48 8.80 -5.30
C ASP A 7 9.05 7.65 -6.23
N GLU A 8 9.93 7.19 -7.12
CA GLU A 8 9.63 6.06 -8.01
C GLU A 8 9.52 4.78 -7.19
N LEU A 9 10.51 4.50 -6.33
CA LEU A 9 10.48 3.34 -5.46
C LEU A 9 9.22 3.34 -4.59
N ALA A 10 8.86 4.48 -3.98
CA ALA A 10 7.66 4.59 -3.17
C ALA A 10 6.38 4.30 -3.97
N ALA A 11 6.26 4.85 -5.18
CA ALA A 11 5.12 4.60 -6.07
C ALA A 11 5.03 3.11 -6.47
N ARG A 12 6.15 2.49 -6.86
CA ARG A 12 6.21 1.06 -7.19
C ARG A 12 5.87 0.17 -6.01
N TRP A 13 6.32 0.53 -4.81
CA TRP A 13 6.01 -0.22 -3.59
C TRP A 13 4.52 -0.18 -3.27
N VAL A 14 3.84 0.97 -3.45
CA VAL A 14 2.38 1.04 -3.29
C VAL A 14 1.67 0.23 -4.38
N GLN A 15 2.11 0.31 -5.64
CA GLN A 15 1.53 -0.47 -6.74
C GLN A 15 1.55 -1.97 -6.46
N PHE A 16 2.65 -2.48 -5.90
CA PHE A 16 2.76 -3.89 -5.52
C PHE A 16 2.03 -4.19 -4.20
N GLY A 17 2.22 -3.37 -3.18
CA GLY A 17 1.73 -3.62 -1.82
C GLY A 17 0.21 -3.62 -1.71
N VAL A 18 -0.53 -2.98 -2.62
CA VAL A 18 -2.00 -3.03 -2.59
C VAL A 18 -2.58 -4.43 -2.77
N PHE A 19 -1.80 -5.36 -3.30
CA PHE A 19 -2.16 -6.77 -3.45
C PHE A 19 -1.80 -7.63 -2.23
N SER A 20 -1.03 -7.11 -1.26
CA SER A 20 -0.77 -7.82 -0.01
C SER A 20 -2.07 -7.96 0.80
N PRO A 21 -2.28 -9.08 1.54
CA PRO A 21 -3.46 -9.25 2.39
C PRO A 21 -3.63 -8.10 3.38
N ILE A 22 -2.51 -7.63 3.95
CA ILE A 22 -2.42 -6.46 4.82
C ILE A 22 -1.60 -5.39 4.11
N LEU A 23 -2.16 -4.18 3.95
CA LEU A 23 -1.45 -3.01 3.45
C LEU A 23 -1.26 -2.02 4.60
N ARG A 24 0.00 -1.64 4.86
CA ARG A 24 0.33 -0.57 5.82
C ARG A 24 1.48 0.26 5.27
N LEU A 25 1.25 1.56 5.09
CA LEU A 25 2.31 2.51 4.84
C LEU A 25 2.93 2.87 6.20
N HIS A 26 4.21 2.56 6.40
CA HIS A 26 4.90 2.77 7.67
C HIS A 26 6.29 3.37 7.47
N SER A 27 6.72 4.15 8.45
CA SER A 27 8.02 4.79 8.50
C SER A 27 8.49 4.95 9.93
N THR A 28 9.80 5.08 10.12
CA THR A 28 10.39 5.53 11.38
C THR A 28 9.87 6.92 11.74
N ALA A 29 9.80 7.22 13.05
CA ALA A 29 9.41 8.53 13.58
C ALA A 29 10.43 9.62 13.19
N ASN A 30 10.33 10.09 11.95
CA ASN A 30 11.20 11.10 11.37
C ASN A 30 10.39 11.85 10.29
N SER A 31 10.36 13.18 10.38
CA SER A 31 9.63 14.05 9.44
C SER A 31 10.08 13.91 7.99
N PHE A 32 11.32 13.46 7.76
CA PHE A 32 11.86 13.19 6.43
C PHE A 32 11.25 11.93 5.79
N ASN A 33 10.77 10.97 6.59
CA ASN A 33 10.39 9.63 6.13
C ASN A 33 8.89 9.40 6.01
N SER A 34 8.09 10.46 6.04
CA SER A 34 6.65 10.42 5.79
C SER A 34 6.28 9.61 4.54
N LYS A 35 5.20 8.81 4.64
CA LYS A 35 4.72 7.90 3.59
C LYS A 35 3.34 8.27 3.06
N GLU A 36 2.80 9.40 3.50
CA GLU A 36 1.55 9.94 3.00
C GLU A 36 1.70 10.32 1.51
N PRO A 37 0.78 9.91 0.62
CA PRO A 37 0.92 10.13 -0.83
C PRO A 37 1.20 11.59 -1.23
N TRP A 38 0.59 12.55 -0.54
CA TRP A 38 0.75 13.99 -0.81
C TRP A 38 2.11 14.57 -0.42
N ARG A 39 3.02 13.77 0.15
CA ARG A 39 4.42 14.15 0.43
C ARG A 39 5.38 13.85 -0.73
N PHE A 40 4.90 13.18 -1.77
CA PHE A 40 5.63 12.82 -2.99
C PHE A 40 5.27 13.75 -4.15
N GLY A 41 6.09 13.76 -5.20
CA GLY A 41 5.82 14.52 -6.42
C GLY A 41 4.49 14.11 -7.09
N PRO A 42 3.91 14.99 -7.92
CA PRO A 42 2.55 14.83 -8.44
C PRO A 42 2.34 13.52 -9.20
N ALA A 43 3.34 13.05 -9.95
CA ALA A 43 3.28 11.78 -10.68
C ALA A 43 3.20 10.58 -9.72
N ALA A 44 4.05 10.53 -8.69
CA ALA A 44 4.03 9.45 -7.69
C ALA A 44 2.74 9.49 -6.85
N CYS A 45 2.30 10.68 -6.42
CA CYS A 45 1.04 10.85 -5.69
C CYS A 45 -0.16 10.32 -6.49
N ALA A 46 -0.29 10.68 -7.77
CA ALA A 46 -1.38 10.22 -8.64
C ALA A 46 -1.37 8.70 -8.82
N VAL A 47 -0.18 8.09 -8.96
CA VAL A 47 -0.04 6.63 -9.03
C VAL A 47 -0.45 5.96 -7.73
N MET A 48 0.03 6.46 -6.58
CA MET A 48 -0.32 5.91 -5.26
C MET A 48 -1.84 5.99 -5.03
N GLU A 49 -2.47 7.13 -5.32
CA GLU A 49 -3.91 7.33 -5.18
C GLU A 49 -4.71 6.33 -6.04
N LYS A 50 -4.34 6.18 -7.32
CA LYS A 50 -5.00 5.24 -8.24
C LYS A 50 -5.02 3.81 -7.67
N PHE A 51 -3.88 3.35 -7.14
CA PHE A 51 -3.76 1.99 -6.61
C PHE A 51 -4.40 1.83 -5.23
N LEU A 52 -4.36 2.85 -4.36
CA LEU A 52 -5.12 2.83 -3.10
C LEU A 52 -6.63 2.75 -3.35
N ARG A 53 -7.16 3.47 -4.35
CA ARG A 53 -8.56 3.33 -4.79
C ARG A 53 -8.85 1.96 -5.42
N LEU A 54 -7.90 1.36 -6.13
CA LEU A 54 -8.02 -0.04 -6.58
C LEU A 54 -8.15 -0.99 -5.38
N ARG A 55 -7.29 -0.88 -4.36
CA ARG A 55 -7.41 -1.71 -3.16
C ARG A 55 -8.76 -1.55 -2.48
N HIS A 56 -9.26 -0.32 -2.38
CA HIS A 56 -10.57 -0.09 -1.77
C HIS A 56 -11.69 -0.80 -2.53
N ARG A 57 -11.65 -0.83 -3.86
CA ARG A 57 -12.62 -1.60 -4.68
C ARG A 57 -12.51 -3.11 -4.47
N LEU A 58 -11.34 -3.63 -4.07
CA LEU A 58 -11.11 -5.04 -3.80
C LEU A 58 -11.52 -5.47 -2.38
N VAL A 59 -11.93 -4.55 -1.50
CA VAL A 59 -12.31 -4.87 -0.11
C VAL A 59 -13.33 -6.03 -0.01
N PRO A 60 -14.41 -6.08 -0.82
CA PRO A 60 -15.34 -7.21 -0.78
C PRO A 60 -14.67 -8.55 -1.10
N TYR A 61 -13.83 -8.59 -2.13
CA TYR A 61 -13.08 -9.79 -2.52
C TYR A 61 -12.10 -10.22 -1.43
N LEU A 62 -11.29 -9.28 -0.92
CA LEU A 62 -10.32 -9.53 0.14
C LEU A 62 -11.02 -10.05 1.41
N TYR A 63 -12.19 -9.51 1.76
CA TYR A 63 -12.97 -10.00 2.89
C TYR A 63 -13.45 -11.45 2.68
N SER A 64 -14.03 -11.74 1.51
CA SER A 64 -14.48 -13.10 1.17
C SER A 64 -13.32 -14.11 1.19
N MET A 65 -12.16 -13.75 0.64
CA MET A 65 -10.98 -14.62 0.64
C MET A 65 -10.39 -14.79 2.04
N ASN A 66 -10.38 -13.74 2.88
CA ASN A 66 -9.99 -13.87 4.30
C ASN A 66 -10.92 -14.81 5.07
N ARG A 67 -12.23 -14.79 4.79
CA ARG A 67 -13.18 -15.75 5.38
C ARG A 67 -12.84 -17.17 4.99
N ARG A 68 -12.55 -17.44 3.72
CA ARG A 68 -12.14 -18.77 3.25
C ARG A 68 -10.81 -19.19 3.87
N ALA A 69 -9.83 -18.30 3.94
CA ALA A 69 -8.57 -18.57 4.62
C ALA A 69 -8.79 -18.98 6.08
N SER A 70 -9.65 -18.26 6.81
CA SER A 70 -9.96 -18.56 8.21
C SER A 70 -10.76 -19.85 8.43
N ARG A 71 -11.58 -20.29 7.46
CA ARG A 71 -12.52 -21.42 7.62
C ARG A 71 -12.08 -22.70 6.94
N GLU A 72 -11.39 -22.56 5.82
CA GLU A 72 -11.02 -23.65 4.90
C GLU A 72 -9.49 -23.81 4.81
N GLY A 73 -8.70 -22.90 5.40
CA GLY A 73 -7.23 -22.95 5.36
C GLY A 73 -6.64 -22.61 3.99
N LEU A 74 -7.43 -22.02 3.08
CA LEU A 74 -6.95 -21.62 1.76
C LEU A 74 -6.04 -20.38 1.85
N PRO A 75 -4.94 -20.33 1.06
CA PRO A 75 -4.12 -19.13 0.98
C PRO A 75 -4.89 -17.97 0.33
N LEU A 76 -4.37 -16.77 0.56
CA LEU A 76 -4.93 -15.51 0.09
C LEU A 76 -4.03 -14.88 -0.97
#